data_AF-A0A380RWT6-F1
#
_entry.id   AF-A0A380RWT6-F1
#
_cell.length_a   1.000
_cell.length_b   1.000
_cell.length_c   1.000
_cell.angle_alpha   90.00
_cell.angle_beta   90.00
_cell.angle_gamma   90.00
#
_symmetry.space_group_name_H-M   'P 1'
#
loop_
_entity.id
_entity.type
_entity.pdbx_description
1 polymer ?
#
loop_
_entity_poly.entity_id
_entity_poly.type
_entity_poly.pdbx_seq_one_letter_code
_entity_poly.pdbx_strand_id
1 'polypeptide(L)'
;MPITNKATVTQWNEEKGFGFATANGIKYFVHISALGHPVRPPKVGDTIIIYNFGKNEKGAKIEKGILDGVASRDEQVTSPVRKNYRKAKKSKIAVIVAICIALAFAFDIYVVYTTPEDATRNKKVCLLKENPAEKEYTSRLHVAKYICDNDRLPSYYVTKSEGKKLYEQKTGKTFVKWNFNPHTTLGVMIGGDYFDNREGRLPTAYYYEADVDYFGNNRGTNRLVYSSGCNIYYTTDHYKTFSKIVFEKQP
;
A
#
# COMPACT_ATOMS: atom_id res chain seq x y z
N MET A 1 -16.29 -11.96 -8.49
CA MET A 1 -15.07 -12.74 -8.79
C MET A 1 -13.91 -12.05 -8.10
N PRO A 2 -12.98 -12.77 -7.44
CA PRO A 2 -11.85 -12.16 -6.76
C PRO A 2 -10.98 -11.40 -7.77
N ILE A 3 -10.33 -10.31 -7.38
CA ILE A 3 -9.37 -9.60 -8.24
C ILE A 3 -8.01 -10.28 -8.00
N THR A 4 -7.45 -10.93 -9.03
CA THR A 4 -6.09 -11.49 -8.95
C THR A 4 -5.08 -10.35 -9.02
N ASN A 5 -4.04 -10.43 -8.20
CA ASN A 5 -2.92 -9.48 -8.23
C ASN A 5 -1.92 -9.79 -9.36
N LYS A 6 -2.24 -10.73 -10.25
CA LYS A 6 -1.45 -11.07 -11.43
C LYS A 6 -2.28 -10.92 -12.70
N ALA A 7 -1.87 -10.06 -13.62
CA ALA A 7 -2.48 -9.97 -14.95
C ALA A 7 -1.50 -10.40 -16.03
N THR A 8 -2.00 -11.13 -17.02
CA THR A 8 -1.19 -11.51 -18.18
C THR A 8 -1.35 -10.47 -19.28
N VAL A 9 -0.23 -9.95 -19.79
CA VAL A 9 -0.22 -9.01 -20.92
C VAL A 9 -0.80 -9.72 -22.15
N THR A 10 -1.89 -9.19 -22.68
CA THR A 10 -2.56 -9.74 -23.88
C THR A 10 -2.24 -8.94 -25.13
N GLN A 11 -1.94 -7.65 -24.98
CA GLN A 11 -1.58 -6.76 -26.08
C GLN A 11 -0.56 -5.73 -25.61
N TRP A 12 0.42 -5.40 -26.44
CA TRP A 12 1.39 -4.34 -26.14
C TRP A 12 1.76 -3.56 -27.41
N ASN A 13 1.81 -2.24 -27.30
CA ASN A 13 2.31 -1.34 -28.33
C ASN A 13 3.60 -0.69 -27.83
N GLU A 14 4.73 -1.09 -28.41
CA GLU A 14 6.06 -0.62 -28.00
C GLU A 14 6.28 0.86 -28.32
N GLU A 15 5.82 1.33 -29.48
CA GLU A 15 5.98 2.73 -29.92
C GLU A 15 5.26 3.71 -29.00
N LYS A 16 4.04 3.35 -28.56
CA LYS A 16 3.19 4.21 -27.72
C LYS A 16 3.33 3.94 -26.23
N GLY A 17 4.10 2.91 -25.84
CA GLY A 17 4.39 2.61 -24.44
C GLY A 17 3.18 2.18 -23.60
N PHE A 18 2.17 1.55 -24.22
CA PHE A 18 1.00 1.05 -23.50
C PHE A 18 0.50 -0.27 -24.06
N GLY A 19 -0.33 -0.95 -23.28
CA GLY A 19 -0.97 -2.18 -23.68
C GLY A 19 -2.15 -2.54 -22.80
N PHE A 20 -2.51 -3.81 -22.86
CA PHE A 20 -3.59 -4.38 -22.07
C PHE A 20 -3.15 -5.69 -21.43
N ALA A 21 -3.61 -5.90 -20.19
CA ALA A 21 -3.39 -7.12 -19.46
C ALA A 21 -4.71 -7.63 -18.88
N THR A 22 -4.88 -8.95 -18.83
CA THR A 22 -6.12 -9.57 -18.37
C THR A 22 -5.87 -10.28 -17.05
N ALA A 23 -6.75 -10.03 -16.08
CA ALA A 23 -6.77 -10.67 -14.77
C ALA A 23 -8.21 -11.09 -14.46
N ASN A 24 -8.44 -12.39 -14.25
CA ASN A 24 -9.76 -12.97 -13.96
C ASN A 24 -10.87 -12.54 -14.93
N GLY A 25 -10.57 -12.54 -16.23
CA GLY A 25 -11.51 -12.16 -17.30
C GLY A 25 -11.71 -10.65 -17.47
N ILE A 26 -11.11 -9.82 -16.61
CA ILE A 26 -11.18 -8.35 -16.73
C ILE A 26 -9.95 -7.85 -17.47
N LYS A 27 -10.17 -7.05 -18.52
CA LYS A 27 -9.11 -6.38 -19.30
C LYS A 27 -8.76 -5.04 -18.63
N TYR A 28 -7.48 -4.86 -18.33
CA TYR A 28 -6.92 -3.66 -17.73
C TYR A 28 -6.03 -2.94 -18.73
N PHE A 29 -6.18 -1.62 -18.83
CA PHE A 29 -5.21 -0.77 -19.52
C PHE A 29 -3.94 -0.63 -18.68
N VAL A 30 -2.77 -0.68 -19.31
CA VAL A 30 -1.48 -0.50 -18.65
C VAL A 30 -0.57 0.40 -19.48
N HIS A 31 0.07 1.37 -18.82
CA HIS A 31 1.09 2.23 -19.41
C HIS A 31 2.47 1.84 -18.85
N ILE A 32 3.54 1.96 -19.63
CA ILE A 32 4.89 1.52 -19.24
C ILE A 32 5.40 2.20 -17.96
N SER A 33 5.00 3.45 -17.74
CA SER A 33 5.36 4.20 -16.52
C SER A 33 4.72 3.63 -15.24
N ALA A 34 3.63 2.87 -15.36
CA ALA A 34 3.00 2.20 -14.22
C ALA A 34 3.79 0.97 -13.75
N LEU A 35 4.75 0.50 -14.56
CA LEU A 35 5.51 -0.74 -14.35
C LEU A 35 6.90 -0.52 -13.75
N GLY A 36 7.17 0.67 -13.20
CA GLY A 36 8.43 0.98 -12.54
C GLY A 36 9.65 0.90 -13.47
N HIS A 37 9.55 1.46 -14.68
CA HIS A 37 10.66 1.55 -15.65
C HIS A 37 11.41 0.22 -15.89
N PRO A 38 10.73 -0.82 -16.41
CA PRO A 38 11.37 -2.09 -16.68
C PRO A 38 12.50 -1.93 -17.72
N VAL A 39 13.55 -2.75 -17.60
CA VAL A 39 14.73 -2.69 -18.49
C VAL A 39 14.36 -2.89 -19.96
N ARG A 40 13.28 -3.64 -20.21
CA ARG A 40 12.65 -3.83 -21.51
C ARG A 40 11.14 -3.52 -21.47
N PRO A 41 10.51 -3.19 -22.61
CA PRO A 41 9.05 -3.14 -22.70
C PRO A 41 8.39 -4.50 -22.40
N PRO A 42 7.16 -4.50 -21.87
CA PRO A 42 6.30 -5.69 -21.79
C PRO A 42 6.07 -6.35 -23.15
N LYS A 43 5.84 -7.67 -23.12
CA LYS A 43 5.47 -8.49 -24.28
C LYS A 43 4.22 -9.30 -23.97
N VAL A 44 3.50 -9.70 -25.00
CA VAL A 44 2.33 -10.59 -24.85
C VAL A 44 2.77 -11.88 -24.15
N GLY A 45 2.04 -12.27 -23.11
CA GLY A 45 2.38 -13.40 -22.24
C GLY A 45 3.13 -13.02 -20.96
N ASP A 46 3.72 -11.82 -20.87
CA ASP A 46 4.36 -11.37 -19.62
C ASP A 46 3.32 -11.29 -18.49
N THR A 47 3.74 -11.60 -17.28
CA THR A 47 2.91 -11.43 -16.09
C THR A 47 3.22 -10.10 -15.42
N ILE A 48 2.19 -9.30 -15.18
CA ILE A 48 2.27 -8.08 -14.37
C ILE A 48 1.79 -8.40 -12.96
N ILE A 49 2.64 -8.15 -11.98
CA ILE A 49 2.27 -8.15 -10.56
C ILE A 49 1.71 -6.75 -10.25
N ILE A 50 0.44 -6.69 -9.88
CA ILE A 50 -0.30 -5.44 -9.71
C ILE A 50 -0.31 -5.05 -8.24
N TYR A 51 0.13 -3.82 -7.96
CA TYR A 51 0.13 -3.22 -6.64
C TYR A 51 -1.06 -2.28 -6.42
N ASN A 52 -1.53 -1.63 -7.49
CA ASN A 52 -2.67 -0.74 -7.42
C ASN A 52 -3.49 -0.74 -8.71
N PHE A 53 -4.81 -0.79 -8.55
CA PHE A 53 -5.79 -0.73 -9.62
C PHE A 53 -6.51 0.61 -9.58
N GLY A 54 -6.64 1.24 -10.74
CA GLY A 54 -7.53 2.37 -10.97
C GLY A 54 -8.77 1.94 -11.73
N LYS A 55 -9.90 2.62 -11.49
CA LYS A 55 -11.10 2.49 -12.32
C LYS A 55 -11.57 3.89 -12.70
N ASN A 56 -11.78 4.12 -14.00
CA ASN A 56 -12.38 5.35 -14.52
C ASN A 56 -13.59 5.00 -15.40
N GLU A 57 -14.27 6.02 -15.89
CA GLU A 57 -15.42 5.87 -16.80
C GLU A 57 -15.07 5.11 -18.09
N LYS A 58 -13.79 5.08 -18.47
CA LYS A 58 -13.26 4.41 -19.67
C LYS A 58 -12.83 2.95 -19.43
N GLY A 59 -12.86 2.46 -18.18
CA GLY A 59 -12.53 1.08 -17.84
C GLY A 59 -11.58 0.91 -16.65
N ALA A 60 -11.04 -0.30 -16.50
CA ALA A 60 -10.09 -0.63 -15.46
C ALA A 60 -8.64 -0.39 -15.92
N LYS A 61 -7.79 0.14 -15.04
CA LYS A 61 -6.40 0.50 -15.32
C LYS A 61 -5.46 -0.06 -14.25
N ILE A 62 -4.26 -0.46 -14.64
CA ILE A 62 -3.14 -0.72 -13.73
C ILE A 62 -2.45 0.62 -13.46
N GLU A 63 -2.51 1.08 -12.22
CA GLU A 63 -1.86 2.34 -11.79
C GLU A 63 -0.45 2.10 -11.30
N LYS A 64 -0.20 0.94 -10.69
CA LYS A 64 1.13 0.55 -10.22
C LYS A 64 1.30 -0.96 -10.27
N GLY A 65 2.40 -1.41 -10.84
CA GLY A 65 2.77 -2.81 -10.92
C GLY A 65 4.25 -2.98 -11.26
N ILE A 66 4.67 -4.22 -11.46
CA ILE A 66 5.97 -4.58 -12.08
C ILE A 66 5.76 -5.75 -13.02
N LEU A 67 6.68 -5.91 -13.97
CA LEU A 67 6.79 -7.14 -14.74
C LEU A 67 7.46 -8.23 -13.90
N ASP A 68 6.79 -9.36 -13.76
CA ASP A 68 7.34 -10.54 -13.08
C ASP A 68 8.57 -11.05 -13.85
N GLY A 69 9.69 -11.23 -13.15
CA GLY A 69 10.95 -11.68 -13.75
C GLY A 69 11.70 -10.66 -14.63
N VAL A 70 11.31 -9.38 -14.64
CA VAL A 70 12.02 -8.33 -15.41
C VAL A 70 12.55 -7.24 -14.47
N ALA A 71 13.86 -6.98 -14.51
CA ALA A 71 14.50 -5.96 -13.68
C ALA A 71 13.99 -4.54 -14.01
N SER A 72 14.01 -3.65 -13.01
CA SER A 72 13.70 -2.22 -13.13
C SER A 72 14.99 -1.39 -13.24
N ARG A 73 14.97 -0.33 -14.05
CA ARG A 73 16.09 0.61 -14.17
C ARG A 73 16.28 1.49 -12.93
N ASP A 74 15.27 1.62 -12.07
CA ASP A 74 15.31 2.48 -10.87
C ASP A 74 16.14 1.87 -9.73
N GLU A 75 16.57 0.60 -9.84
CA GLU A 75 17.39 -0.08 -8.83
C GLU A 75 18.89 0.32 -8.89
N GLN A 76 19.30 1.18 -9.82
CA GLN A 76 20.72 1.55 -10.04
C GLN A 76 21.09 3.02 -9.77
N VAL A 77 20.18 3.89 -9.31
CA VAL A 77 20.52 5.32 -9.08
C VAL A 77 20.21 5.75 -7.65
N THR A 78 21.14 5.46 -6.73
CA THR A 78 21.22 6.20 -5.46
C THR A 78 22.42 7.14 -5.50
N SER A 79 22.15 8.40 -5.83
CA SER A 79 22.99 9.53 -5.44
C SER A 79 22.12 10.79 -5.35
N PRO A 80 22.21 11.58 -4.25
CA PRO A 80 21.33 12.72 -4.07
C PRO A 80 21.82 13.91 -4.92
N VAL A 81 21.04 14.27 -5.95
CA VAL A 81 21.25 15.52 -6.68
C VAL A 81 20.80 16.69 -5.80
N ARG A 82 21.76 17.50 -5.33
CA ARG A 82 21.50 18.83 -4.73
C ARG A 82 20.79 19.71 -5.76
N LYS A 83 19.53 20.09 -5.49
CA LYS A 83 18.79 21.06 -6.32
C LYS A 83 19.05 22.48 -5.79
N ASN A 84 19.74 23.30 -6.58
CA ASN A 84 19.87 24.74 -6.36
C ASN A 84 18.59 25.45 -6.82
N TYR A 85 17.83 26.00 -5.88
CA TYR A 85 16.67 26.85 -6.17
C TYR A 85 17.14 28.25 -6.63
N ARG A 86 16.90 28.60 -7.89
CA ARG A 86 17.00 30.00 -8.36
C ARG A 86 15.71 30.73 -8.00
N LYS A 87 15.82 31.84 -7.27
CA LYS A 87 14.69 32.76 -6.96
C LYS A 87 14.22 33.43 -8.26
N ALA A 88 12.99 33.12 -8.68
CA ALA A 88 12.35 33.81 -9.80
C ALA A 88 11.70 35.13 -9.35
N LYS A 89 11.85 36.18 -10.18
CA LYS A 89 11.29 37.53 -9.95
C LYS A 89 9.78 37.49 -10.21
N LYS A 90 8.96 37.82 -9.20
CA LYS A 90 7.48 37.74 -9.29
C LYS A 90 6.92 38.87 -10.17
N SER A 91 6.25 38.52 -11.26
CA SER A 91 5.43 39.44 -12.06
C SER A 91 4.07 39.66 -11.39
N LYS A 92 3.59 40.91 -11.36
CA LYS A 92 2.28 41.27 -10.77
C LYS A 92 1.11 40.51 -11.42
N ILE A 93 1.25 40.12 -12.68
CA ILE A 93 0.25 39.34 -13.44
C ILE A 93 0.16 37.91 -12.88
N ALA A 94 1.28 37.28 -12.51
CA ALA A 94 1.29 35.92 -11.95
C ALA A 94 0.63 35.86 -10.56
N VAL A 95 0.68 36.96 -9.80
CA VAL A 95 0.00 37.08 -8.51
C VAL A 95 -1.52 37.18 -8.70
N ILE A 96 -1.99 37.95 -9.68
CA ILE A 96 -3.43 38.07 -9.98
C ILE A 96 -3.99 36.72 -10.45
N VAL A 97 -3.28 36.00 -11.32
CA VAL A 97 -3.70 34.65 -11.77
C VAL A 97 -3.74 33.67 -10.59
N ALA A 98 -2.76 33.71 -9.69
CA ALA A 98 -2.76 32.86 -8.50
C ALA A 98 -3.92 33.19 -7.55
N ILE A 99 -4.32 34.46 -7.43
CA ILE A 99 -5.49 34.88 -6.65
C ILE A 99 -6.77 34.40 -7.31
N CYS A 100 -6.93 34.53 -8.63
CA CYS A 100 -8.11 34.02 -9.34
C CYS A 100 -8.24 32.49 -9.22
N ILE A 101 -7.12 31.76 -9.30
CA ILE A 101 -7.09 30.32 -9.07
C ILE A 101 -7.48 30.00 -7.62
N ALA A 102 -6.94 30.71 -6.63
CA ALA A 102 -7.29 30.51 -5.23
C ALA A 102 -8.77 30.80 -4.94
N LEU A 103 -9.36 31.82 -5.59
CA LEU A 103 -10.78 32.15 -5.48
C LEU A 103 -11.67 31.10 -6.17
N ALA A 104 -11.26 30.57 -7.32
CA ALA A 104 -11.96 29.46 -7.97
C ALA A 104 -11.92 28.19 -7.12
N PHE A 105 -10.76 27.85 -6.53
CA PHE A 105 -10.64 26.75 -5.58
C PHE A 105 -11.46 26.99 -4.32
N ALA A 106 -11.50 28.21 -3.78
CA ALA A 106 -12.33 28.54 -2.62
C ALA A 106 -13.83 28.45 -2.95
N PHE A 107 -14.23 28.80 -4.18
CA PHE A 107 -15.60 28.64 -4.67
C PHE A 107 -15.97 27.16 -4.86
N ASP A 108 -15.10 26.35 -5.46
CA ASP A 108 -15.31 24.90 -5.59
C ASP A 108 -15.40 24.23 -4.21
N ILE A 109 -14.55 24.63 -3.27
CA ILE A 109 -14.61 24.17 -1.87
C ILE A 109 -15.91 24.62 -1.21
N TYR A 110 -16.36 25.87 -1.42
CA TYR A 110 -17.63 26.38 -0.89
C TYR A 110 -18.84 25.62 -1.46
N VAL A 111 -18.81 25.28 -2.75
CA VAL A 111 -19.82 24.44 -3.39
C VAL A 111 -19.83 23.04 -2.78
N VAL A 112 -18.66 22.43 -2.54
CA VAL A 112 -18.55 21.12 -1.84
C VAL A 112 -19.10 21.17 -0.40
N TYR A 113 -18.94 22.29 0.31
CA TYR A 113 -19.49 22.43 1.67
C TYR A 113 -20.99 22.77 1.71
N THR A 114 -21.57 23.25 0.61
CA THR A 114 -22.97 23.72 0.57
C THR A 114 -23.94 22.75 -0.13
N THR A 115 -23.45 21.62 -0.67
CA THR A 115 -24.31 20.52 -1.12
C THR A 115 -24.64 19.56 0.03
N PRO A 116 -25.90 19.44 0.47
CA PRO A 116 -26.29 18.35 1.35
C PRO A 116 -26.52 17.07 0.52
N GLU A 117 -26.02 15.96 1.07
CA GLU A 117 -26.24 14.56 0.65
C GLU A 117 -25.24 13.95 -0.36
N ASP A 118 -24.16 13.37 0.18
CA ASP A 118 -23.98 11.91 0.08
C ASP A 118 -23.29 11.42 1.36
N ALA A 119 -24.11 11.27 2.40
CA ALA A 119 -23.73 10.52 3.59
C ALA A 119 -23.48 9.06 3.18
N THR A 120 -22.41 8.48 3.72
CA THR A 120 -22.08 7.04 3.69
C THR A 120 -21.58 6.45 2.37
N ARG A 121 -20.28 6.65 2.09
CA ARG A 121 -19.46 5.59 1.47
C ARG A 121 -18.66 4.81 2.52
N ASN A 122 -19.36 4.29 3.54
CA ASN A 122 -18.87 3.12 4.24
C ASN A 122 -18.92 1.96 3.25
N LYS A 123 -17.78 1.63 2.64
CA LYS A 123 -17.63 0.33 1.98
C LYS A 123 -17.86 -0.72 3.06
N LYS A 124 -19.05 -1.32 3.06
CA LYS A 124 -19.35 -2.55 3.79
C LYS A 124 -18.24 -3.55 3.48
N VAL A 125 -17.35 -3.79 4.44
CA VAL A 125 -16.44 -4.92 4.39
C VAL A 125 -17.30 -6.13 4.73
N CYS A 126 -17.98 -6.67 3.71
CA CYS A 126 -18.66 -7.94 3.84
C CYS A 126 -17.63 -8.99 4.28
N LEU A 127 -17.98 -9.72 5.34
CA LEU A 127 -17.24 -10.82 5.94
C LEU A 127 -16.43 -11.58 4.89
N LEU A 128 -15.14 -11.74 5.17
CA LEU A 128 -14.17 -12.49 4.38
C LEU A 128 -14.78 -13.85 4.03
N LYS A 129 -15.02 -14.10 2.74
CA LYS A 129 -15.14 -15.48 2.27
C LYS A 129 -13.75 -16.09 2.43
N GLU A 130 -13.63 -17.11 3.27
CA GLU A 130 -12.40 -17.87 3.48
C GLU A 130 -11.77 -18.22 2.13
N ASN A 131 -10.57 -17.70 1.90
CA ASN A 131 -9.69 -18.19 0.85
C ASN A 131 -8.68 -19.12 1.53
N PRO A 132 -8.76 -20.45 1.35
CA PRO A 132 -7.90 -21.42 2.03
C PRO A 132 -6.41 -21.30 1.65
N ALA A 133 -6.06 -20.46 0.68
CA ALA A 133 -4.69 -20.18 0.28
C ALA A 133 -4.00 -19.04 1.07
N GLU A 134 -4.73 -18.24 1.85
CA GLU A 134 -4.12 -17.28 2.78
C GLU A 134 -3.91 -17.96 4.14
N LYS A 135 -2.67 -17.95 4.67
CA LYS A 135 -2.49 -18.28 6.08
C LYS A 135 -3.25 -17.24 6.90
N GLU A 136 -4.28 -17.71 7.60
CA GLU A 136 -5.27 -16.94 8.36
C GLU A 136 -4.68 -15.89 9.33
N TYR A 137 -3.37 -15.95 9.62
CA TYR A 137 -2.73 -15.06 10.60
C TYR A 137 -1.62 -14.19 10.00
N THR A 138 -1.58 -14.01 8.67
CA THR A 138 -0.62 -13.08 8.03
C THR A 138 -1.27 -12.00 7.18
N SER A 139 -2.51 -12.19 6.71
CA SER A 139 -3.20 -11.16 5.93
C SER A 139 -3.91 -10.13 6.80
N ARG A 140 -3.90 -8.88 6.34
CA ARG A 140 -4.41 -7.71 7.06
C ARG A 140 -5.77 -7.93 7.72
N LEU A 141 -6.75 -8.43 6.97
CA LEU A 141 -8.13 -8.48 7.45
C LEU A 141 -8.35 -9.62 8.47
N HIS A 142 -7.71 -10.78 8.29
CA HIS A 142 -7.81 -11.85 9.28
C HIS A 142 -7.05 -11.50 10.57
N VAL A 143 -5.86 -10.89 10.46
CA VAL A 143 -5.10 -10.43 11.65
C VAL A 143 -5.86 -9.34 12.38
N ALA A 144 -6.45 -8.37 11.66
CA ALA A 144 -7.28 -7.34 12.27
C ALA A 144 -8.51 -7.95 12.97
N LYS A 145 -9.18 -8.92 12.36
CA LYS A 145 -10.30 -9.62 12.97
C LYS A 145 -9.87 -10.37 14.23
N TYR A 146 -8.74 -11.08 14.17
CA TYR A 146 -8.19 -11.79 15.32
C TYR A 146 -7.89 -10.86 16.49
N ILE A 147 -7.27 -9.69 16.22
CA ILE A 147 -7.03 -8.66 17.24
C ILE A 147 -8.35 -8.18 17.83
N CYS A 148 -9.37 -7.93 17.02
CA CYS A 148 -10.68 -7.50 17.53
C CYS A 148 -11.36 -8.54 18.42
N ASP A 149 -11.16 -9.84 18.14
CA ASP A 149 -11.81 -10.92 18.90
C ASP A 149 -11.04 -11.30 20.16
N ASN A 150 -9.72 -11.05 20.21
CA ASN A 150 -8.84 -11.57 21.24
C ASN A 150 -8.04 -10.49 21.99
N ASP A 151 -8.11 -9.22 21.55
CA ASP A 151 -7.29 -8.09 22.03
C ASP A 151 -5.77 -8.37 22.07
N ARG A 152 -5.30 -9.30 21.22
CA ARG A 152 -3.89 -9.66 21.08
C ARG A 152 -3.57 -10.14 19.67
N LEU A 153 -2.28 -10.12 19.32
CA LEU A 153 -1.82 -10.73 18.07
C LEU A 153 -1.92 -12.27 18.11
N PRO A 154 -2.06 -12.92 16.94
CA PRO A 154 -1.85 -14.35 16.81
C PRO A 154 -0.47 -14.75 17.36
N SER A 155 -0.34 -15.97 17.89
CA SER A 155 0.94 -16.51 18.42
C SER A 155 2.05 -16.62 17.36
N TYR A 156 1.71 -16.39 16.09
CA TYR A 156 2.61 -16.35 14.96
C TYR A 156 3.44 -15.05 14.86
N TYR A 157 3.15 -14.06 15.70
CA TYR A 157 3.87 -12.79 15.78
C TYR A 157 4.88 -12.79 16.91
N VAL A 158 6.02 -12.15 16.65
CA VAL A 158 7.04 -11.85 17.65
C VAL A 158 7.45 -10.39 17.55
N THR A 159 7.90 -9.79 18.65
CA THR A 159 8.43 -8.42 18.65
C THR A 159 9.70 -8.33 17.80
N LYS A 160 10.10 -7.11 17.41
CA LYS A 160 11.41 -6.88 16.75
C LYS A 160 12.57 -7.45 17.57
N SER A 161 12.49 -7.35 18.89
CA SER A 161 13.56 -7.82 19.79
C SER A 161 13.68 -9.34 19.79
N GLU A 162 12.56 -10.05 19.83
CA GLU A 162 12.50 -11.52 19.77
C GLU A 162 12.89 -12.02 18.38
N GLY A 163 12.38 -11.37 17.33
CA GLY A 163 12.74 -11.70 15.95
C GLY A 163 14.23 -11.54 15.66
N LYS A 164 14.89 -10.51 16.23
CA LYS A 164 16.34 -10.36 16.18
C LYS A 164 17.05 -11.55 16.82
N LYS A 165 16.69 -11.91 18.05
CA LYS A 165 17.28 -13.05 18.77
C LYS A 165 17.09 -14.35 18.00
N LEU A 166 15.89 -14.57 17.47
CA LEU A 166 15.56 -15.75 16.67
C LEU A 166 16.39 -15.81 15.38
N TYR A 167 16.63 -14.68 14.72
CA TYR A 167 17.51 -14.61 13.55
C TYR A 167 18.94 -15.04 13.89
N GLU A 168 19.51 -14.47 14.95
CA GLU A 168 20.89 -14.77 15.38
C GLU A 168 21.02 -16.25 15.78
N GLN A 169 20.03 -16.79 16.51
CA GLN A 169 19.95 -18.20 16.89
C GLN A 169 19.84 -19.14 15.68
N LYS A 170 18.96 -18.82 14.71
CA LYS A 170 18.65 -19.72 13.59
C LYS A 170 19.71 -19.67 12.48
N THR A 171 20.38 -18.54 12.30
CA THR A 171 21.34 -18.34 11.20
C THR A 171 22.79 -18.36 11.65
N GLY A 172 23.07 -18.20 12.95
CA GLY A 172 24.42 -18.00 13.47
C GLY A 172 25.07 -16.67 13.09
N LYS A 173 24.34 -15.76 12.44
CA LYS A 173 24.85 -14.45 11.99
C LYS A 173 24.37 -13.35 12.92
N THR A 174 25.22 -12.37 13.22
CA THR A 174 24.83 -11.15 13.91
C THR A 174 23.77 -10.39 13.11
N PHE A 175 22.68 -9.99 13.78
CA PHE A 175 21.65 -9.21 13.12
C PHE A 175 22.14 -7.77 12.88
N VAL A 176 22.12 -7.34 11.62
CA VAL A 176 22.50 -5.97 11.22
C VAL A 176 21.27 -5.11 10.95
N LYS A 177 20.33 -5.61 10.14
CA LYS A 177 19.13 -4.86 9.73
C LYS A 177 18.03 -5.79 9.22
N TRP A 178 16.81 -5.27 9.16
CA TRP A 178 15.65 -5.96 8.57
C TRP A 178 15.64 -5.85 7.04
N ASN A 179 16.54 -6.55 6.35
CA ASN A 179 16.61 -6.63 4.88
C ASN A 179 16.26 -8.02 4.33
N PHE A 180 15.49 -8.79 5.09
CA PHE A 180 15.00 -10.11 4.73
C PHE A 180 13.51 -10.22 5.10
N ASN A 181 12.82 -11.23 4.57
CA ASN A 181 11.45 -11.55 4.92
C ASN A 181 11.42 -12.48 6.15
N PRO A 182 10.93 -12.02 7.33
CA PRO A 182 10.90 -12.83 8.54
C PRO A 182 10.01 -14.08 8.42
N HIS A 183 8.95 -14.04 7.61
CA HIS A 183 8.07 -15.18 7.43
C HIS A 183 8.77 -16.33 6.73
N THR A 184 9.48 -16.07 5.62
CA THR A 184 10.19 -17.12 4.89
C THR A 184 11.50 -17.53 5.57
N THR A 185 12.15 -16.62 6.30
CA THR A 185 13.44 -16.89 6.95
C THR A 185 13.27 -17.53 8.33
N LEU A 186 12.39 -16.96 9.15
CA LEU A 186 12.23 -17.32 10.56
C LEU A 186 10.97 -18.13 10.81
N GLY A 187 9.95 -18.03 9.93
CA GLY A 187 8.66 -18.67 10.13
C GLY A 187 7.74 -17.88 11.05
N VAL A 188 7.94 -16.57 11.19
CA VAL A 188 7.16 -15.67 12.06
C VAL A 188 6.88 -14.33 11.38
N MET A 189 5.89 -13.60 11.87
CA MET A 189 5.63 -12.19 11.53
C MET A 189 6.23 -11.28 12.61
N ILE A 190 6.55 -10.02 12.27
CA ILE A 190 7.00 -9.03 13.24
C ILE A 190 5.83 -8.17 13.69
N GLY A 191 5.63 -8.02 15.00
CA GLY A 191 4.59 -7.17 15.57
C GLY A 191 4.49 -7.27 17.08
N GLY A 192 3.72 -6.35 17.67
CA GLY A 192 3.53 -6.23 19.12
C GLY A 192 4.42 -5.14 19.76
N ASP A 193 5.28 -4.49 18.98
CA ASP A 193 6.04 -3.34 19.46
C ASP A 193 5.14 -2.10 19.62
N TYR A 194 5.46 -1.24 20.59
CA TYR A 194 4.78 0.03 20.81
C TYR A 194 4.93 0.97 19.60
N PHE A 195 3.81 1.55 19.16
CA PHE A 195 3.78 2.59 18.13
C PHE A 195 3.53 3.94 18.78
N ASP A 196 4.51 4.83 18.69
CA ASP A 196 4.54 6.08 19.46
C ASP A 196 3.64 7.21 18.92
N ASN A 197 3.12 7.06 17.70
CA ASN A 197 2.30 8.08 17.03
C ASN A 197 2.92 9.50 17.11
N ARG A 198 4.25 9.61 16.99
CA ARG A 198 4.98 10.90 17.10
C ARG A 198 4.43 12.01 16.21
N GLU A 199 3.95 11.65 15.04
CA GLU A 199 3.45 12.59 14.03
C GLU A 199 1.96 12.92 14.22
N GLY A 200 1.31 12.36 15.24
CA GLY A 200 -0.08 12.69 15.62
C GLY A 200 -1.10 12.37 14.53
N ARG A 201 -0.82 11.41 13.65
CA ARG A 201 -1.70 11.04 12.52
C ARG A 201 -2.90 10.21 12.95
N LEU A 202 -2.82 9.60 14.11
CA LEU A 202 -3.91 8.85 14.75
C LEU A 202 -4.42 9.63 15.98
N PRO A 203 -5.68 9.41 16.41
CA PRO A 203 -6.19 9.92 17.68
C PRO A 203 -5.28 9.54 18.86
N THR A 204 -5.34 10.29 19.97
CA THR A 204 -4.53 9.97 21.16
C THR A 204 -4.97 8.65 21.79
N ALA A 205 -4.09 7.66 21.78
CA ALA A 205 -4.24 6.38 22.48
C ALA A 205 -2.90 5.66 22.61
N TYR A 206 -2.87 4.54 23.34
CA TYR A 206 -1.75 3.60 23.34
C TYR A 206 -1.88 2.64 22.16
N TYR A 207 -0.90 2.64 21.26
CA TYR A 207 -0.91 1.82 20.06
C TYR A 207 0.25 0.82 20.04
N TYR A 208 0.01 -0.27 19.31
CA TYR A 208 0.99 -1.26 18.91
C TYR A 208 0.98 -1.39 17.40
N GLU A 209 2.07 -1.88 16.82
CA GLU A 209 2.16 -2.14 15.38
C GLU A 209 2.35 -3.63 15.07
N ALA A 210 1.86 -4.06 13.91
CA ALA A 210 2.08 -5.40 13.39
C ALA A 210 2.26 -5.38 11.89
N ASP A 211 3.26 -6.10 11.40
CA ASP A 211 3.46 -6.30 9.98
C ASP A 211 2.40 -7.24 9.42
N VAL A 212 1.84 -6.91 8.29
CA VAL A 212 0.88 -7.78 7.59
C VAL A 212 1.22 -7.80 6.11
N ASP A 213 0.67 -8.78 5.39
CA ASP A 213 0.79 -8.85 3.93
C ASP A 213 2.26 -8.80 3.45
N TYR A 214 3.16 -9.53 4.12
CA TYR A 214 4.55 -9.63 3.66
C TYR A 214 4.62 -10.07 2.21
N PHE A 215 5.49 -9.40 1.45
CA PHE A 215 5.67 -9.70 0.04
C PHE A 215 7.15 -9.58 -0.34
N GLY A 216 7.61 -10.52 -1.16
CA GLY A 216 8.99 -10.57 -1.63
C GLY A 216 10.01 -10.87 -0.52
N ASN A 217 11.18 -10.27 -0.65
CA ASN A 217 12.36 -10.60 0.16
C ASN A 217 12.55 -9.70 1.39
N ASN A 218 11.55 -8.91 1.78
CA ASN A 218 11.65 -8.00 2.94
C ASN A 218 10.31 -7.90 3.69
N ARG A 219 10.27 -7.06 4.74
CA ARG A 219 9.09 -6.83 5.58
C ARG A 219 7.96 -6.03 4.90
N GLY A 220 8.20 -5.48 3.71
CA GLY A 220 7.29 -4.58 3.03
C GLY A 220 6.95 -3.32 3.84
N THR A 221 5.91 -2.63 3.39
CA THR A 221 5.45 -1.33 3.90
C THR A 221 4.13 -1.41 4.66
N ASN A 222 3.48 -2.58 4.61
CA ASN A 222 2.12 -2.81 5.10
C ASN A 222 2.13 -3.10 6.60
N ARG A 223 1.38 -2.31 7.37
CA ARG A 223 1.29 -2.46 8.82
C ARG A 223 -0.14 -2.25 9.30
N LEU A 224 -0.55 -3.02 10.29
CA LEU A 224 -1.61 -2.66 11.19
C LEU A 224 -1.03 -1.81 12.33
N VAL A 225 -1.79 -0.79 12.75
CA VAL A 225 -1.57 -0.05 14.00
C VAL A 225 -2.85 -0.19 14.81
N TYR A 226 -2.76 -0.78 15.99
CA TYR A 226 -3.94 -1.19 16.76
C TYR A 226 -3.84 -0.78 18.23
N SER A 227 -5.00 -0.54 18.82
CA SER A 227 -5.20 -0.29 20.25
C SER A 227 -6.32 -1.20 20.77
N SER A 228 -6.54 -1.22 22.07
CA SER A 228 -7.59 -2.01 22.72
C SER A 228 -8.98 -1.74 22.13
N GLY A 229 -9.86 -2.74 22.15
CA GLY A 229 -11.26 -2.56 21.76
C GLY A 229 -11.46 -2.40 20.26
N CYS A 230 -10.72 -3.19 19.46
CA CYS A 230 -10.84 -3.22 18.00
C CYS A 230 -10.58 -1.87 17.31
N ASN A 231 -9.78 -0.99 17.91
CA ASN A 231 -9.37 0.28 17.30
C ASN A 231 -8.16 0.06 16.40
N ILE A 232 -8.40 -0.30 15.14
CA ILE A 232 -7.38 -0.76 14.20
C ILE A 232 -7.29 0.15 12.98
N TYR A 233 -6.06 0.50 12.60
CA TYR A 233 -5.70 1.27 11.42
C TYR A 233 -4.74 0.47 10.54
N TYR A 234 -4.75 0.76 9.25
CA TYR A 234 -3.87 0.16 8.26
C TYR A 234 -3.12 1.21 7.47
N THR A 235 -1.83 0.97 7.23
CA THR A 235 -0.95 1.76 6.38
C THR A 235 -0.31 0.86 5.33
N THR A 236 -0.13 1.39 4.12
CA THR A 236 0.64 0.76 3.03
C THR A 236 1.90 1.54 2.65
N ASP A 237 2.15 2.68 3.30
CA ASP A 237 3.13 3.66 2.84
C ASP A 237 4.15 4.04 3.92
N HIS A 238 4.44 3.11 4.85
CA HIS A 238 5.29 3.35 6.02
C HIS A 238 4.78 4.50 6.91
N TYR A 239 3.54 4.38 7.42
CA TYR A 239 2.96 5.25 8.44
C TYR A 239 2.71 6.70 7.99
N LYS A 240 2.69 6.98 6.67
CA LYS A 240 2.40 8.32 6.15
C LYS A 240 0.90 8.58 6.11
N THR A 241 0.11 7.56 5.77
CA THR A 241 -1.36 7.64 5.78
C THR A 241 -1.97 6.40 6.42
N PHE A 242 -3.16 6.56 7.00
CA PHE A 242 -3.87 5.51 7.70
C PHE A 242 -5.32 5.41 7.24
N SER A 243 -5.80 4.18 7.09
CA SER A 243 -7.22 3.86 6.91
C SER A 243 -7.72 3.08 8.10
N LYS A 244 -8.82 3.52 8.72
CA LYS A 244 -9.45 2.79 9.83
C LYS A 244 -10.12 1.53 9.31
N ILE A 245 -9.92 0.40 10.00
CA ILE A 245 -10.63 -0.84 9.75
C ILE A 245 -11.85 -0.87 10.67
N VAL A 246 -13.02 -1.12 10.10
CA VAL A 246 -14.28 -1.25 10.84
C VAL A 246 -14.94 -2.56 10.43
N PHE A 247 -15.35 -3.35 11.42
CA PHE A 247 -16.16 -4.54 11.22
C PHE A 247 -17.61 -4.22 11.59
N GLU A 248 -18.52 -4.32 10.63
CA GLU A 248 -19.94 -4.19 10.90
C GLU A 248 -20.43 -5.48 11.59
N LYS A 249 -21.10 -5.35 12.75
CA LYS A 249 -21.86 -6.47 13.31
C LYS A 249 -23.01 -6.75 12.35
N GLN A 250 -23.17 -8.00 11.93
CA GLN A 250 -24.38 -8.39 11.21
C GLN A 250 -25.57 -8.19 12.16
N PRO A 251 -26.69 -7.62 11.65
CA PRO A 251 -27.90 -7.40 12.43
C PRO A 251 -28.50 -8.70 12.96
#